data_AF-A0A7Z6QD09-F1
#
_entry.id   AF-A0A7Z6QD09-F1
#
_cell.length_a   1.000
_cell.length_b   1.000
_cell.length_c   1.000
_cell.angle_alpha   90.00
_cell.angle_beta   90.00
_cell.angle_gamma   90.00
#
_symmetry.space_group_name_H-M   'P 1'
#
loop_
_entity.id
_entity.type
_entity.pdbx_description
1 polymer ?
#
loop_
_entity_poly.entity_id
_entity_poly.type
_entity_poly.pdbx_seq_one_letter_code
_entity_poly.pdbx_strand_id
1 'polypeptide(L)'
;MNVLVIVFIIATIWLIRKLAWNVEEGTNEQREQNPELNTKNFDMHERRLEHFSKSKYKNRMFYIGADGTCYYYSATGRKIFC
;
A
#
# COMPACT_ATOMS: atom_id res chain seq x y z
N MET A 1 -18.68 -30.28 -13.17
CA MET A 1 -18.52 -29.12 -12.26
C MET A 1 -19.30 -27.95 -12.85
N ASN A 2 -20.25 -27.39 -12.11
CA ASN A 2 -21.20 -26.40 -12.64
C ASN A 2 -20.48 -25.07 -12.91
N VAL A 3 -20.73 -24.41 -14.05
CA VAL A 3 -20.02 -23.17 -14.44
C VAL A 3 -20.15 -22.09 -13.36
N LEU A 4 -21.33 -21.99 -12.74
CA LEU A 4 -21.58 -21.11 -11.59
C LEU A 4 -20.61 -21.35 -10.43
N VAL A 5 -20.31 -22.61 -10.10
CA VAL A 5 -19.38 -22.97 -9.01
C VAL A 5 -17.96 -22.47 -9.31
N ILE A 6 -17.53 -22.58 -10.57
CA ILE A 6 -16.20 -22.08 -10.99
C ILE A 6 -16.11 -20.56 -10.87
N VAL A 7 -17.16 -19.83 -11.27
CA VAL A 7 -17.22 -18.37 -11.15
C VAL A 7 -17.16 -17.95 -9.69
N PHE A 8 -17.91 -18.62 -8.80
CA PHE A 8 -17.85 -18.34 -7.36
C PHE A 8 -16.46 -18.60 -6.76
N ILE A 9 -15.77 -19.66 -7.17
CA ILE A 9 -14.39 -19.95 -6.73
C ILE A 9 -13.42 -18.86 -7.19
N ILE A 10 -13.51 -18.41 -8.45
CA ILE A 10 -12.63 -17.34 -8.95
C ILE A 10 -12.90 -16.02 -8.22
N ALA A 11 -14.16 -15.67 -8.02
CA ALA A 11 -14.56 -14.45 -7.31
C ALA A 11 -14.07 -14.46 -5.85
N THR A 12 -14.19 -15.58 -5.15
CA THR A 12 -13.73 -15.72 -3.76
C THR A 12 -12.21 -15.63 -3.64
N ILE A 13 -11.46 -16.29 -4.53
CA ILE A 13 -9.99 -16.18 -4.59
C ILE A 13 -9.58 -14.72 -4.82
N TRP A 14 -10.25 -14.03 -5.75
CA TRP A 14 -9.96 -12.63 -6.03
C TRP A 14 -10.25 -11.73 -4.83
N LEU A 15 -11.36 -11.96 -4.13
CA LEU A 15 -11.73 -11.22 -2.92
C LEU A 15 -10.71 -11.41 -1.79
N ILE A 16 -10.28 -12.66 -1.54
CA ILE A 16 -9.27 -12.98 -0.52
C ILE A 16 -7.95 -12.28 -0.84
N ARG A 17 -7.49 -12.33 -2.10
CA ARG A 17 -6.25 -11.64 -2.52
C ARG A 17 -6.35 -10.13 -2.33
N LYS A 18 -7.49 -9.54 -2.67
CA LYS A 18 -7.72 -8.09 -2.49
C LYS A 18 -7.70 -7.70 -1.01
N LEU A 19 -8.25 -8.53 -0.14
CA LEU A 19 -8.27 -8.28 1.31
C LEU A 19 -6.86 -8.42 1.92
N ALA A 20 -6.15 -9.47 1.54
CA ALA A 20 -4.80 -9.76 2.00
C ALA A 20 -3.77 -8.71 1.53
N TRP A 21 -4.03 -8.00 0.44
CA TRP A 21 -3.09 -7.06 -0.15
C TRP A 21 -2.79 -5.84 0.74
N ASN A 22 -3.74 -5.38 1.55
CA ASN A 22 -3.62 -4.11 2.27
C ASN A 22 -3.36 -4.27 3.78
N VAL A 23 -3.00 -5.46 4.25
CA VAL A 23 -2.85 -5.74 5.69
C VAL A 23 -1.79 -4.83 6.32
N GLU A 24 -2.09 -4.27 7.50
CA GLU A 24 -1.12 -3.47 8.25
C GLU A 24 -0.03 -4.37 8.82
N GLU A 25 1.22 -3.91 8.77
CA GLU A 25 2.39 -4.69 9.17
C GLU A 25 2.94 -4.15 10.51
N GLY A 26 3.19 -5.01 11.49
CA GLY A 26 3.78 -4.62 12.78
C GLY A 26 2.88 -3.78 13.72
N THR A 27 3.42 -3.44 14.89
CA THR A 27 2.74 -2.56 15.87
C THR A 27 2.71 -1.11 15.40
N ASN A 28 1.90 -0.26 16.03
CA ASN A 28 1.87 1.17 15.70
C ASN A 28 3.23 1.85 15.91
N GLU A 29 3.94 1.53 17.00
CA GLU A 29 5.26 2.09 17.31
C GLU A 29 6.32 1.68 16.29
N GLN A 30 6.36 0.39 15.93
CA GLN A 30 7.26 -0.11 14.89
C GLN A 30 6.95 0.55 13.55
N ARG A 31 5.66 0.76 13.26
CA ARG A 31 5.23 1.45 12.05
C ARG A 31 5.70 2.90 12.05
N GLU A 32 5.49 3.65 13.11
CA GLU A 32 5.90 5.06 13.16
C GLU A 32 7.39 5.25 12.82
N GLN A 33 8.23 4.30 13.25
CA GLN A 33 9.69 4.35 13.08
C GLN A 33 10.20 3.66 11.79
N ASN A 34 9.35 2.92 11.08
CA ASN A 34 9.76 2.20 9.87
C ASN A 34 8.81 2.52 8.69
N PRO A 35 9.25 3.35 7.73
CA PRO A 35 8.43 3.73 6.58
C PRO A 35 8.19 2.57 5.60
N GLU A 36 8.94 1.46 5.70
CA GLU A 36 8.76 0.28 4.85
C GLU A 36 7.59 -0.60 5.32
N LEU A 37 7.11 -0.43 6.57
CA LEU A 37 5.97 -1.18 7.08
C LEU A 37 4.65 -0.59 6.57
N ASN A 38 3.81 -1.44 5.98
CA ASN A 38 2.54 -1.01 5.42
C ASN A 38 1.57 -0.48 6.49
N THR A 39 0.95 0.66 6.21
CA THR A 39 -0.11 1.24 7.02
C THR A 39 -1.36 1.57 6.20
N LYS A 40 -2.53 1.54 6.83
CA LYS A 40 -3.78 2.09 6.27
C LYS A 40 -4.13 3.45 6.86
N ASN A 41 -3.44 3.86 7.93
CA ASN A 41 -3.63 5.15 8.58
C ASN A 41 -2.96 6.26 7.73
N PHE A 42 -3.75 7.26 7.33
CA PHE A 42 -3.28 8.37 6.50
C PHE A 42 -2.36 9.32 7.28
N ASP A 43 -2.71 9.67 8.52
CA ASP A 43 -1.92 10.59 9.34
C ASP A 43 -0.50 10.03 9.62
N MET A 44 -0.41 8.72 9.88
CA MET A 44 0.88 8.03 10.01
C MET A 44 1.66 8.06 8.69
N HIS A 45 0.96 7.86 7.58
CA HIS A 45 1.58 7.91 6.26
C HIS A 45 2.19 9.29 5.98
N GLU A 46 1.45 10.37 6.26
CA GLU A 46 1.89 11.76 6.13
C GLU A 46 3.09 12.07 7.02
N ARG A 47 3.01 11.80 8.32
CA ARG A 47 4.15 11.99 9.25
C ARG A 47 5.41 11.26 8.79
N ARG A 48 5.28 10.05 8.26
CA ARG A 48 6.42 9.28 7.72
C ARG A 48 6.96 9.91 6.43
N LEU A 49 6.11 10.45 5.56
CA LEU A 49 6.57 11.16 4.37
C LEU A 49 7.38 12.40 4.75
N GLU A 50 6.92 13.16 5.75
CA GLU A 50 7.65 14.32 6.26
C GLU A 50 9.00 13.92 6.88
N HIS A 51 9.01 12.86 7.70
CA HIS A 51 10.21 12.47 8.45
C HIS A 51 11.23 11.67 7.63
N PHE A 52 10.78 10.78 6.75
CA PHE A 52 11.63 9.85 5.99
C PHE A 52 11.69 10.14 4.49
N SER A 53 10.88 11.08 3.99
CA SER A 53 10.68 11.31 2.55
C SER A 53 10.16 10.09 1.78
N LYS A 54 9.67 9.06 2.50
CA LYS A 54 9.07 7.85 1.93
C LYS A 54 8.13 7.18 2.92
N SER A 55 7.14 6.45 2.42
CA SER A 55 6.16 5.75 3.27
C SER A 55 5.38 4.70 2.49
N LYS A 56 5.26 3.49 3.05
CA LYS A 56 4.40 2.42 2.53
C LYS A 56 2.97 2.60 3.01
N TYR A 57 2.06 2.89 2.08
CA TYR A 57 0.63 3.10 2.36
C TYR A 57 -0.23 2.27 1.42
N LYS A 58 -1.18 1.50 1.97
CA LYS A 58 -2.03 0.58 1.19
C LYS A 58 -1.22 -0.29 0.22
N ASN A 59 -0.12 -0.82 0.75
CA ASN A 59 0.85 -1.69 0.09
C ASN A 59 1.45 -1.09 -1.20
N ARG A 60 1.65 0.23 -1.19
CA ARG A 60 2.34 0.99 -2.21
C ARG A 60 3.36 1.90 -1.55
N MET A 61 4.56 1.96 -2.13
CA MET A 61 5.59 2.90 -1.69
C MET A 61 5.40 4.26 -2.34
N PHE A 62 5.35 5.28 -1.49
CA PHE A 62 5.34 6.69 -1.88
C PHE A 62 6.64 7.36 -1.44
N TYR A 63 6.96 8.44 -2.11
CA TYR A 63 8.20 9.20 -1.96
C TYR A 63 7.90 10.69 -2.08
N ILE A 64 8.68 11.51 -1.38
CA ILE A 64 8.74 12.96 -1.57
C ILE A 64 10.00 13.28 -2.39
N GLY A 65 9.82 13.99 -3.51
CA GLY A 65 10.90 14.52 -4.34
C GLY A 65 11.61 15.69 -3.68
N ALA A 66 12.78 16.06 -4.21
CA ALA A 66 13.55 17.21 -3.73
C ALA A 66 12.79 18.55 -3.88
N ASP A 67 11.81 18.60 -4.76
CA ASP A 67 10.89 19.72 -5.00
C ASP A 67 9.65 19.69 -4.08
N GLY A 68 9.58 18.73 -3.15
CA GLY A 68 8.43 18.52 -2.28
C GLY A 68 7.27 17.74 -2.94
N THR A 69 7.42 17.29 -4.19
CA THR A 69 6.33 16.57 -4.88
C THR A 69 6.19 15.14 -4.37
N CYS A 70 4.97 14.72 -4.04
CA CYS A 70 4.68 13.34 -3.69
C CYS A 70 4.50 12.49 -4.96
N TYR A 71 5.14 11.34 -5.00
CA TYR A 71 5.00 10.41 -6.12
C TYR A 71 5.12 8.95 -5.69
N TYR A 72 4.68 8.05 -6.57
CA TYR A 72 4.89 6.61 -6.45
C TYR A 72 5.24 5.99 -7.80
N TYR A 73 5.75 4.76 -7.79
CA TYR A 73 5.95 3.98 -9.00
C TYR A 73 4.77 3.05 -9.25
N SER A 74 4.18 3.14 -10.44
CA SER A 74 3.15 2.19 -10.89
C SER A 74 3.73 0.78 -11.03
N ALA A 75 2.87 -0.23 -11.18
CA ALA A 75 3.30 -1.61 -11.46
C ALA A 75 4.16 -1.75 -12.73
N THR A 76 4.06 -0.78 -13.65
CA THR A 76 4.86 -0.72 -14.88
C THR A 76 6.18 0.05 -14.73
N GLY A 77 6.52 0.49 -13.51
CA GLY A 77 7.72 1.29 -13.23
C GLY A 77 7.62 2.76 -13.60
N ARG A 78 6.47 3.23 -14.12
CA ARG A 78 6.25 4.66 -14.38
C ARG A 78 6.07 5.45 -13.09
N LYS A 79 6.74 6.59 -12.99
CA LYS A 79 6.56 7.57 -11.91
C LYS A 79 5.20 8.26 -12.09
N ILE A 80 4.38 8.25 -11.04
CA ILE A 80 3.06 8.90 -10.99
C ILE A 80 3.08 9.88 -9.82
N PHE A 81 2.73 11.13 -10.10
CA PHE A 81 2.63 12.18 -9.09
C PHE A 81 1.23 12.17 -8.46
N CYS A 82 1.17 12.40 -7.15
CA CYS A 82 -0.04 12.40 -6.34
C CYS A 82 -0.71 13.77 -6.31
#